data_AF-A0A806K1Y3-F1
#
_entry.id   AF-A0A806K1Y3-F1
#
_cell.length_a   1.000
_cell.length_b   1.000
_cell.length_c   1.000
_cell.angle_alpha   90.00
_cell.angle_beta   90.00
_cell.angle_gamma   90.00
#
_symmetry.space_group_name_H-M   'P 1'
#
loop_
_entity.id
_entity.type
_entity.pdbx_description
1 polymer ?
#
loop_
_entity_poly.entity_id
_entity_poly.type
_entity_poly.pdbx_seq_one_letter_code
_entity_poly.pdbx_strand_id
1 'polypeptide(L)' 'MKTDEKAPDYLTLEVKGTDGVWGVIHAMPRDFTTGSKGFFGVGKLVNPENPLARYQVNVNIALIGSKPKK' A
#
# COMPACT_ATOMS: atom_id res chain seq x y z
N MET A 1 -21.65 12.50 0.47
CA MET A 1 -20.68 11.42 0.69
C MET A 1 -20.00 11.73 2.00
N LYS A 2 -20.33 10.94 3.03
CA LYS A 2 -19.56 10.90 4.27
C LYS A 2 -18.26 10.18 3.95
N THR A 3 -17.14 10.67 4.47
CA THR A 3 -15.87 9.94 4.51
C THR A 3 -16.14 8.48 4.86
N ASP A 4 -15.57 7.52 4.13
CA ASP A 4 -15.77 6.11 4.46
C ASP A 4 -15.20 5.84 5.87
N GLU A 5 -16.12 5.64 6.82
CA GLU A 5 -15.81 5.38 8.24
C GLU A 5 -15.32 3.93 8.44
N LYS A 6 -15.42 3.08 7.41
CA LYS A 6 -14.95 1.68 7.42
C LYS A 6 -13.63 1.48 6.68
N ALA A 7 -12.92 2.55 6.33
CA ALA A 7 -11.58 2.43 5.80
C ALA A 7 -10.68 1.67 6.80
N PRO A 8 -9.92 0.66 6.37
CA PRO A 8 -9.10 -0.16 7.27
C PRO A 8 -7.93 0.63 7.85
N ASP A 9 -7.39 0.16 8.97
CA ASP A 9 -6.26 0.82 9.65
C ASP A 9 -4.96 0.74 8.83
N TYR A 10 -4.79 -0.28 7.99
CA TYR A 10 -3.69 -0.43 7.04
C TYR A 10 -4.06 -1.43 5.95
N LEU A 11 -3.28 -1.46 4.86
CA LEU A 11 -3.41 -2.47 3.81
C LEU A 11 -2.19 -3.38 3.81
N THR A 12 -2.41 -4.67 3.59
CA THR A 12 -1.35 -5.66 3.38
C THR A 12 -1.28 -5.98 1.90
N LEU A 13 -0.10 -5.82 1.30
CA LEU A 13 0.18 -6.15 -0.08
C LEU A 13 1.06 -7.38 -0.15
N GLU A 14 0.56 -8.44 -0.76
CA GLU A 14 1.38 -9.59 -1.14
C GLU A 14 1.92 -9.37 -2.55
N VAL A 15 3.24 -9.38 -2.70
CA VAL A 15 3.90 -9.35 -4.01
C VAL A 15 4.19 -10.77 -4.44
N LYS A 16 3.68 -11.17 -5.60
CA LYS A 16 3.77 -12.54 -6.13
C LYS A 16 4.41 -12.54 -7.51
N GLY A 17 5.28 -13.51 -7.76
CA GLY A 17 5.73 -13.89 -9.10
C GLY A 17 4.98 -15.12 -9.60
N THR A 18 5.40 -15.65 -10.76
CA THR A 18 4.88 -16.90 -11.32
C THR A 18 5.02 -18.08 -10.36
N ASP A 19 6.07 -18.06 -9.54
CA ASP A 19 6.46 -19.18 -8.67
C ASP A 19 5.97 -19.04 -7.23
N GLY A 20 5.23 -17.98 -6.91
CA GLY A 20 4.61 -17.80 -5.59
C GLY A 20 4.81 -16.42 -4.97
N VAL A 21 4.59 -16.32 -3.66
CA VAL A 21 4.70 -15.07 -2.90
C VAL A 21 6.16 -14.74 -2.60
N TRP A 22 6.61 -13.58 -3.05
CA TRP A 22 7.99 -13.11 -2.87
C TRP A 22 8.13 -12.26 -1.60
N GLY A 23 7.02 -11.73 -1.09
CA GLY A 23 6.93 -11.16 0.25
C GLY A 23 5.75 -10.22 0.42
N VAL A 24 5.75 -9.56 1.57
CA VAL A 24 4.61 -8.75 2.05
C VAL A 24 5.07 -7.34 2.38
N ILE A 25 4.27 -6.35 1.98
CA ILE A 25 4.46 -4.94 2.32
C ILE A 25 3.21 -4.42 3.01
N HIS A 26 3.35 -3.75 4.14
CA HIS A 26 2.25 -3.06 4.79
C HIS A 26 2.23 -1.60 4.34
N ALA A 27 1.10 -1.15 3.79
CA ALA A 27 0.84 0.24 3.47
C ALA A 27 0.05 0.87 4.62
N MET A 28 0.71 1.80 5.30
CA MET A 28 0.17 2.52 6.45
C MET A 28 -0.71 3.67 5.99
N PRO A 29 -1.73 4.05 6.78
CA PRO A 29 -2.67 5.09 6.40
C PRO A 29 -1.93 6.43 6.28
N ARG A 30 -2.28 7.20 5.26
CA ARG A 30 -1.71 8.52 5.00
C ARG A 30 -2.81 9.47 4.57
N ASP A 31 -2.92 10.58 5.29
CA ASP A 31 -3.79 11.67 4.89
C ASP A 31 -3.15 12.45 3.75
N PHE A 32 -3.89 12.63 2.66
CA PHE A 32 -3.45 13.50 1.57
C PHE A 32 -3.89 14.94 1.82
N THR A 33 -3.09 15.88 1.33
CA THR A 33 -3.38 17.32 1.36
C THR A 33 -4.72 17.71 0.73
N THR A 34 -5.29 16.84 -0.10
CA THR A 34 -6.61 17.03 -0.73
C THR A 34 -7.79 16.60 0.13
N GLY A 35 -7.55 16.14 1.37
CA GLY A 35 -8.56 15.61 2.29
C GLY A 35 -9.00 14.17 1.98
N SER A 36 -8.37 13.52 0.99
CA SER A 36 -8.60 12.10 0.70
C SER A 36 -7.82 11.22 1.68
N LYS A 37 -8.40 10.09 2.07
CA LYS A 37 -7.69 9.00 2.75
C LYS A 37 -6.88 8.17 1.75
N GLY A 38 -5.72 7.71 2.17
CA GLY A 38 -4.89 6.79 1.40
C GLY A 38 -4.02 5.91 2.26
N PHE A 39 -3.19 5.14 1.59
CA PHE A 39 -2.20 4.27 2.20
C PHE A 39 -0.89 4.39 1.45
N PHE A 40 0.21 4.38 2.20
CA PHE A 40 1.55 4.45 1.66
C PHE A 40 2.42 3.38 2.29
N GLY A 41 3.14 2.64 1.47
CA GLY A 41 4.05 1.59 1.91
C GLY A 41 5.38 1.68 1.18
N VAL A 42 6.46 1.47 1.92
CA VAL A 42 7.80 1.33 1.35
C VAL A 42 8.44 0.10 1.95
N GLY A 43 9.10 -0.69 1.12
CA GLY A 43 9.91 -1.79 1.63
C GLY A 43 10.85 -2.34 0.57
N LYS A 44 11.56 -3.39 0.97
CA LYS A 44 12.47 -4.11 0.10
C LYS A 44 12.08 -5.58 0.10
N LEU A 45 12.04 -6.18 -1.07
CA LEU A 45 11.79 -7.61 -1.26
C LEU A 45 13.08 -8.24 -1.78
N VAL A 46 13.52 -9.32 -1.14
CA VAL A 46 14.66 -10.10 -1.64
C VAL A 46 14.21 -10.84 -2.90
N ASN A 47 15.04 -10.87 -3.94
CA ASN A 47 14.77 -11.74 -5.07
C ASN A 47 14.94 -13.21 -4.64
N PRO A 48 13.89 -14.06 -4.72
CA PRO A 48 14.00 -15.46 -4.34
C PRO A 48 15.08 -16.24 -5.12
N GLU A 49 15.35 -15.87 -6.37
CA GLU A 49 16.33 -16.52 -7.24
C GLU A 49 17.76 -15.96 -7.04
N ASN A 50 17.88 -14.74 -6.51
CA ASN A 50 19.16 -14.12 -6.23
C ASN A 50 19.13 -13.39 -4.88
N PRO A 51 19.60 -14.03 -3.79
CA PRO A 51 19.53 -13.46 -2.44
C PRO A 51 20.34 -12.18 -2.25
N LEU A 52 21.26 -11.86 -3.18
CA LEU A 52 22.05 -10.63 -3.16
C LEU A 52 21.31 -9.45 -3.80
N ALA A 53 20.27 -9.70 -4.60
CA ALA A 53 19.45 -8.68 -5.23
C ALA A 53 18.19 -8.38 -4.41
N ARG A 54 17.78 -7.10 -4.39
CA ARG A 54 16.56 -6.65 -3.73
C ARG A 54 15.78 -5.72 -4.62
N TYR A 55 14.47 -5.92 -4.67
CA TYR A 55 13.53 -4.97 -5.24
C TYR A 55 13.21 -3.90 -4.21
N GLN A 56 13.19 -2.65 -4.62
CA GLN A 56 12.59 -1.58 -3.83
C GLN A 56 11.13 -1.41 -4.25
N VAL A 57 10.22 -1.50 -3.28
CA VAL A 57 8.80 -1.27 -3.47
C VAL A 57 8.43 0.06 -2.85
N ASN A 58 7.78 0.92 -3.62
CA ASN A 58 7.09 2.11 -3.12
C ASN A 58 5.66 2.03 -3.64
N VAL A 59 4.68 2.01 -2.74
CA VAL A 59 3.26 1.95 -3.11
C VAL A 59 2.53 3.16 -2.55
N ASN A 60 1.68 3.75 -3.38
CA ASN A 60 0.79 4.84 -3.03
C ASN A 60 -0.63 4.46 -3.45
N ILE A 61 -1.55 4.41 -2.49
CA ILE A 61 -2.93 3.96 -2.67
C ILE A 61 -3.82 5.11 -2.22
N ALA A 62 -4.77 5.51 -3.08
CA ALA A 62 -5.75 6.53 -2.74
C ALA A 62 -7.15 5.93 -2.72
N LEU A 63 -7.89 6.15 -1.63
CA LEU A 63 -9.29 5.78 -1.54
C LEU A 63 -10.13 6.85 -2.24
N ILE A 64 -10.66 6.54 -3.42
CA ILE A 64 -11.52 7.45 -4.19
C ILE A 64 -12.86 7.62 -3.46
N GLY A 65 -13.39 8.85 -3.42
CA GLY A 65 -14.65 9.16 -2.73
C GLY A 65 -14.53 9.46 -1.24
N SER A 66 -13.31 9.54 -0.71
CA SER A 66 -13.05 9.78 0.72
C SER A 66 -13.00 11.26 1.14
N LYS A 67 -13.16 12.21 0.22
CA LYS A 67 -13.11 13.64 0.53
C LYS A 67 -14.36 14.08 1.33
N PRO A 68 -14.20 14.87 2.41
CA PRO A 68 -15.34 15.52 3.06
C PRO A 68 -16.04 16.44 2.05
N LYS A 69 -17.38 16.35 1.94
CA LYS A 69 -18.14 17.38 1.23
C LYS A 69 -18.06 18.67 2.06
N LYS A 70 -17.59 19.75 1.42
CA LYS A 70 -17.68 21.11 1.97
C LYS A 70 -19.14 21.56 2.04
#